data_AF-A0A150Q4U0-F1
#
_entry.id   AF-A0A150Q4U0-F1
#
_cell.length_a   1.000
_cell.length_b   1.000
_cell.length_c   1.000
_cell.angle_alpha   90.00
_cell.angle_beta   90.00
_cell.angle_gamma   90.00
#
_symmetry.space_group_name_H-M   'P 1'
#
loop_
_entity.id
_entity.type
_entity.pdbx_description
1 polymer ?
#
loop_
_entity_poly.entity_id
_entity_poly.type
_entity_poly.pdbx_seq_one_letter_code
_entity_poly.pdbx_strand_id
1 'polypeptide(L)'
;MTSRARVYLRLGRVSNLPTVWTNVLCGMALSGAGLRAREAALVGLAVSLMYVGGMFLNDAFDREIDARERPERPIPSGLVSAREVFAVGYGLLGAGVLIVGGHGYAESRGAAPAVASALLAGAIVLYDAWHKGNPLSPALMGLCRVLVYVTAALAAGGQLGIALFGGGMALLFYLIGLTAIAKQENLLAVRGLWALGFMAVPFLYTMGTPLTGMMGIVAYGALAGCVIHAVRLLRGARKDRIPRAVVTLIAGISLLDAVLIARTGAPGAGGAAALAMLGFPLTLALQRVVKGT
;
A
#
# COMPACT_ATOMS: atom_id res chain seq x y z
N MET A 1 -4.49 4.40 31.94
CA MET A 1 -4.81 3.14 31.23
C MET A 1 -5.08 3.46 29.76
N THR A 2 -4.18 3.12 28.85
CA THR A 2 -4.48 3.18 27.40
C THR A 2 -5.52 2.12 27.09
N SER A 3 -6.68 2.50 26.53
CA SER A 3 -7.72 1.54 26.18
C SER A 3 -7.19 0.54 25.13
N ARG A 4 -7.62 -0.74 25.21
CA ARG A 4 -7.27 -1.78 24.22
C ARG A 4 -7.54 -1.32 22.78
N ALA A 5 -8.62 -0.56 22.56
CA ALA A 5 -8.94 0.04 21.27
C ALA A 5 -7.84 0.98 20.73
N ARG A 6 -7.22 1.81 21.60
CA ARG A 6 -6.12 2.70 21.19
C ARG A 6 -4.84 1.93 20.87
N VAL A 7 -4.62 0.79 21.51
CA VAL A 7 -3.51 -0.14 21.20
C VAL A 7 -3.74 -0.77 19.83
N TYR A 8 -4.93 -1.31 19.57
CA TYR A 8 -5.29 -1.92 18.28
C TYR A 8 -5.27 -0.92 17.12
N LEU A 9 -5.70 0.33 17.32
CA LEU A 9 -5.61 1.39 16.31
C LEU A 9 -4.16 1.79 15.99
N ARG A 10 -3.26 1.77 16.99
CA ARG A 10 -1.83 2.02 16.77
C ARG A 10 -1.15 0.86 16.06
N LEU A 11 -1.49 -0.38 16.41
CA LEU A 11 -0.99 -1.61 15.78
C LEU A 11 -1.38 -1.67 14.30
N GLY A 12 -2.62 -1.32 13.96
CA GLY A 12 -3.15 -1.47 12.60
C GLY A 12 -2.56 -0.51 11.55
N ARG A 13 -1.68 0.44 11.93
CA ARG A 13 -1.13 1.50 11.06
C ARG A 13 -2.19 2.07 10.09
N VAL A 14 -3.39 2.33 10.64
CA VAL A 14 -4.60 2.69 9.87
C VAL A 14 -4.45 3.98 9.08
N SER A 15 -3.45 4.80 9.41
CA SER A 15 -3.13 6.04 8.71
C SER A 15 -2.72 5.85 7.25
N ASN A 16 -2.28 4.66 6.86
CA ASN A 16 -1.95 4.35 5.46
C ASN A 16 -3.14 3.75 4.69
N LEU A 17 -4.30 3.51 5.31
CA LEU A 17 -5.48 2.97 4.62
C LEU A 17 -5.90 3.80 3.40
N PRO A 18 -5.80 5.15 3.35
CA PRO A 18 -6.14 5.87 2.13
C PRO A 18 -5.35 5.36 0.91
N THR A 19 -4.07 5.01 1.08
CA THR A 19 -3.25 4.42 -0.02
C THR A 19 -3.75 3.05 -0.46
N VAL A 20 -4.35 2.28 0.44
CA VAL A 20 -4.94 0.96 0.13
C VAL A 20 -6.20 1.14 -0.71
N TRP A 21 -7.03 2.10 -0.34
CA TRP A 21 -8.24 2.46 -1.09
C TRP A 21 -7.92 3.00 -2.49
N THR A 22 -6.90 3.84 -2.61
CA THR A 22 -6.46 4.33 -3.93
C THR A 22 -5.90 3.21 -4.79
N ASN A 23 -5.23 2.22 -4.19
CA ASN A 23 -4.79 1.04 -4.94
C ASN A 23 -5.97 0.21 -5.47
N VAL A 24 -7.05 0.08 -4.70
CA VAL A 24 -8.27 -0.61 -5.15
C VAL A 24 -8.90 0.13 -6.33
N LEU A 25 -9.08 1.45 -6.23
CA LEU A 25 -9.59 2.27 -7.33
C LEU A 25 -8.72 2.17 -8.58
N CYS A 26 -7.40 2.16 -8.42
CA CYS A 26 -6.45 2.04 -9.52
C CYS A 26 -6.52 0.68 -10.20
N GLY A 27 -6.53 -0.41 -9.42
CA GLY A 27 -6.69 -1.77 -9.95
C GLY A 27 -7.99 -1.94 -10.73
N MET A 28 -9.10 -1.41 -10.23
CA MET A 28 -10.38 -1.41 -10.94
C MET A 28 -10.28 -0.62 -12.25
N ALA A 29 -9.79 0.62 -12.22
CA ALA A 29 -9.67 1.47 -13.40
C ALA A 29 -8.80 0.84 -14.50
N LEU A 30 -7.63 0.31 -14.12
CA LEU A 30 -6.67 -0.29 -15.05
C LEU A 30 -7.15 -1.61 -15.65
N SER A 31 -8.09 -2.29 -15.00
CA SER A 31 -8.67 -3.54 -15.50
C SER A 31 -9.65 -3.35 -16.66
N GLY A 32 -10.05 -2.11 -16.94
CA GLY A 32 -11.12 -1.78 -17.89
C GLY A 32 -12.52 -2.07 -17.36
N ALA A 33 -12.66 -2.63 -16.15
CA ALA A 33 -13.95 -2.67 -15.47
C ALA A 33 -14.34 -1.26 -15.03
N GLY A 34 -15.58 -0.88 -15.26
CA GLY A 34 -16.11 0.41 -14.80
C GLY A 34 -15.95 0.59 -13.29
N LEU A 35 -15.70 1.83 -12.87
CA LEU A 35 -15.54 2.22 -11.47
C LEU A 35 -16.91 2.29 -10.77
N ARG A 36 -17.34 1.15 -10.23
CA ARG A 36 -18.60 1.03 -9.50
C ARG A 36 -18.37 1.21 -8.00
N ALA A 37 -19.09 2.15 -7.39
CA ALA A 37 -18.86 2.57 -6.01
C ALA A 37 -19.10 1.45 -4.98
N ARG A 38 -20.11 0.61 -5.20
CA ARG A 38 -20.43 -0.53 -4.32
C ARG A 38 -19.28 -1.53 -4.27
N GLU A 39 -18.76 -1.91 -5.43
CA GLU A 39 -17.65 -2.85 -5.57
C GLU A 39 -16.37 -2.26 -5.00
N ALA A 40 -16.08 -0.98 -5.29
CA ALA A 40 -14.94 -0.29 -4.70
C ALA A 40 -15.01 -0.24 -3.17
N ALA A 41 -16.20 -0.01 -2.59
CA ALA A 41 -16.40 -0.01 -1.15
C ALA A 41 -16.22 -1.39 -0.52
N LEU A 42 -16.78 -2.43 -1.13
CA LEU A 42 -16.70 -3.81 -0.65
C LEU A 42 -15.24 -4.31 -0.71
N VAL A 43 -14.58 -4.15 -1.84
CA VAL A 43 -13.18 -4.56 -2.01
C VAL A 43 -12.25 -3.70 -1.16
N GLY A 44 -12.50 -2.39 -1.09
CA GLY A 44 -11.78 -1.46 -0.22
C GLY A 44 -11.82 -1.88 1.25
N LEU A 45 -13.00 -2.28 1.75
CA LEU A 45 -13.16 -2.81 3.09
C LEU A 45 -12.40 -4.14 3.28
N ALA A 46 -12.56 -5.08 2.34
CA ALA A 46 -11.91 -6.39 2.41
C ALA A 46 -10.38 -6.26 2.46
N VAL A 47 -9.79 -5.47 1.57
CA VAL A 47 -8.34 -5.24 1.54
C VAL A 47 -7.89 -4.42 2.75
N SER A 48 -8.72 -3.54 3.30
CA SER A 48 -8.42 -2.86 4.58
C SER A 48 -8.30 -3.85 5.74
N LEU A 49 -9.19 -4.84 5.82
CA LEU A 49 -9.09 -5.92 6.81
C LEU A 49 -7.78 -6.68 6.62
N MET A 50 -7.43 -7.04 5.38
CA MET A 50 -6.19 -7.76 5.09
C MET A 50 -4.94 -6.95 5.44
N TYR A 51 -4.94 -5.64 5.14
CA TYR A 51 -3.86 -4.73 5.51
C TYR A 51 -3.70 -4.67 7.04
N VAL A 52 -4.79 -4.43 7.78
CA VAL A 52 -4.74 -4.37 9.25
C VAL A 52 -4.32 -5.71 9.85
N GLY A 53 -4.81 -6.83 9.30
CA GLY A 53 -4.39 -8.18 9.66
C GLY A 53 -2.90 -8.40 9.46
N GLY A 54 -2.36 -7.99 8.31
CA GLY A 54 -0.92 -8.00 8.04
C GLY A 54 -0.14 -7.16 9.06
N MET A 55 -0.62 -5.97 9.43
CA MET A 55 0.08 -5.17 10.44
C MET A 55 0.15 -5.84 11.81
N PHE A 56 -0.88 -6.59 12.18
CA PHE A 56 -0.90 -7.36 13.43
C PHE A 56 0.07 -8.55 13.34
N LEU A 57 0.05 -9.27 12.22
CA LEU A 57 0.97 -10.39 11.98
C LEU A 57 2.42 -9.92 11.96
N ASN A 58 2.72 -8.79 11.34
CA ASN A 58 4.03 -8.16 11.33
C ASN A 58 4.61 -8.03 12.75
N ASP A 59 3.85 -7.41 13.66
CA ASP A 59 4.28 -7.25 15.05
C ASP A 59 4.36 -8.60 15.80
N ALA A 60 3.53 -9.59 15.46
CA ALA A 60 3.56 -10.92 16.06
C ALA A 60 4.75 -11.77 15.60
N PHE A 61 5.14 -11.69 14.33
CA PHE A 61 6.36 -12.30 13.80
C PHE A 61 7.61 -11.61 14.34
N ASP A 62 7.55 -10.30 14.57
CA ASP A 62 8.67 -9.49 15.04
C ASP A 62 8.90 -9.52 16.55
N ARG A 63 8.02 -10.16 17.33
CA ARG A 63 7.99 -10.15 18.80
C ARG A 63 9.33 -10.40 19.50
N GLU A 64 10.17 -11.30 18.98
CA GLU A 64 11.46 -11.65 19.61
C GLU A 64 12.51 -10.56 19.40
N ILE A 65 12.45 -9.88 18.26
CA ILE A 65 13.33 -8.76 17.93
C ILE A 65 12.84 -7.51 18.65
N ASP A 66 11.53 -7.28 18.63
CA ASP A 66 10.90 -6.20 19.39
C ASP A 66 11.17 -6.33 20.90
N ALA A 67 11.22 -7.55 21.45
CA ALA A 67 11.60 -7.74 22.85
C ALA A 67 13.03 -7.27 23.19
N ARG A 68 13.94 -7.29 22.22
CA ARG A 68 15.34 -6.85 22.40
C ARG A 68 15.52 -5.36 22.10
N GLU A 69 14.89 -4.87 21.03
CA GLU A 69 15.10 -3.52 20.52
C GLU A 69 14.09 -2.48 21.02
N ARG A 70 12.86 -2.92 21.34
CA ARG A 70 11.69 -2.08 21.65
C ARG A 70 10.77 -2.77 22.68
N PRO A 71 11.25 -3.04 23.91
CA PRO A 71 10.50 -3.81 24.91
C PRO A 71 9.17 -3.16 25.32
N GLU A 72 8.98 -1.87 25.04
CA GLU A 72 7.74 -1.13 25.25
C GLU A 72 6.59 -1.52 24.31
N ARG A 73 6.85 -2.32 23.25
CA ARG A 73 5.82 -2.74 22.31
C ARG A 73 4.73 -3.63 22.97
N PRO A 74 3.51 -3.69 22.43
CA PRO A 74 2.38 -4.35 23.10
C PRO A 74 2.56 -5.84 23.41
N ILE A 75 3.24 -6.60 22.53
CA ILE A 75 3.48 -8.03 22.75
C ILE A 75 4.60 -8.25 23.77
N PRO A 76 5.82 -7.67 23.63
CA PRO A 76 6.88 -7.85 24.63
C PRO A 76 6.53 -7.31 26.02
N SER A 77 5.78 -6.21 26.10
CA SER A 77 5.33 -5.62 27.37
C SER A 77 4.18 -6.40 28.05
N GLY A 78 3.66 -7.46 27.41
CA GLY A 78 2.60 -8.28 27.97
C GLY A 78 1.20 -7.66 27.94
N LEU A 79 1.00 -6.54 27.22
CA LEU A 79 -0.32 -5.91 27.07
C LEU A 79 -1.30 -6.77 26.25
N VAL A 80 -0.78 -7.61 25.35
CA VAL A 80 -1.53 -8.57 24.53
C VAL A 80 -0.67 -9.81 24.27
N SER A 81 -1.29 -10.99 24.18
CA SER A 81 -0.55 -12.22 23.88
C SER A 81 -0.25 -12.37 22.38
N ALA A 82 0.91 -12.92 22.02
CA ALA A 82 1.24 -13.19 20.62
C ALA A 82 0.20 -14.09 19.93
N ARG A 83 -0.34 -15.09 20.65
CA ARG A 83 -1.38 -16.00 20.14
C ARG A 83 -2.67 -15.26 19.77
N GLU A 84 -3.10 -14.31 20.60
CA GLU A 84 -4.25 -13.44 20.31
C GLU A 84 -4.00 -12.61 19.05
N VAL A 85 -2.82 -11.99 18.93
CA VAL A 85 -2.48 -11.17 17.76
C VAL A 85 -2.41 -12.02 16.48
N PHE A 86 -1.84 -13.23 16.53
CA PHE A 86 -1.89 -14.16 15.40
C PHE A 86 -3.32 -14.53 15.01
N ALA A 87 -4.16 -14.90 15.99
CA ALA A 87 -5.54 -15.30 15.73
C ALA A 87 -6.34 -14.17 15.09
N VAL A 88 -6.22 -12.94 15.59
CA VAL A 88 -6.87 -11.77 15.01
C VAL A 88 -6.31 -11.46 13.62
N GLY A 89 -4.98 -11.47 13.46
CA GLY A 89 -4.32 -11.21 12.18
C GLY A 89 -4.77 -12.16 11.07
N TYR A 90 -4.69 -13.47 11.30
CA TYR A 90 -5.17 -14.47 10.35
C TYR A 90 -6.69 -14.42 10.14
N GLY A 91 -7.47 -14.14 11.19
CA GLY A 91 -8.92 -13.95 11.08
C GLY A 91 -9.28 -12.79 10.15
N LEU A 92 -8.57 -11.67 10.24
CA LEU A 92 -8.75 -10.51 9.35
C LEU A 92 -8.33 -10.81 7.90
N LEU A 93 -7.22 -11.54 7.69
CA LEU A 93 -6.82 -12.01 6.36
C LEU A 93 -7.91 -12.90 5.75
N GLY A 94 -8.37 -13.90 6.50
CA GLY A 94 -9.41 -14.83 6.08
C GLY A 94 -10.74 -14.13 5.77
N ALA A 95 -11.16 -13.19 6.61
CA ALA A 95 -12.36 -12.39 6.37
C ALA A 95 -12.27 -11.60 5.06
N GLY A 96 -11.12 -10.97 4.77
CA GLY A 96 -10.90 -10.28 3.50
C GLY A 96 -10.99 -11.21 2.29
N VAL A 97 -10.39 -12.41 2.37
CA VAL A 97 -10.46 -13.43 1.31
C VAL A 97 -11.91 -13.88 1.09
N LEU A 98 -12.65 -14.16 2.17
CA LEU A 98 -14.05 -14.59 2.11
C LEU A 98 -14.97 -13.50 1.53
N ILE A 99 -14.77 -12.24 1.89
CA ILE A 99 -15.56 -11.13 1.33
C ILE A 99 -15.33 -11.00 -0.17
N VAL A 100 -14.07 -11.00 -0.63
CA VAL A 100 -13.75 -10.90 -2.06
C VAL A 100 -14.23 -12.14 -2.82
N GLY A 101 -13.99 -13.34 -2.28
CA GLY A 101 -14.39 -14.59 -2.90
C GLY A 101 -15.90 -14.75 -2.97
N GLY A 102 -16.61 -14.43 -1.89
CA GLY A 102 -18.07 -14.45 -1.82
C GLY A 102 -18.71 -13.43 -2.77
N HIS A 103 -18.13 -12.23 -2.88
CA HIS A 103 -18.56 -11.26 -3.89
C HIS A 103 -18.31 -11.76 -5.32
N GLY A 104 -17.12 -12.32 -5.59
CA GLY A 104 -16.80 -12.93 -6.87
C GLY A 104 -17.77 -14.04 -7.26
N TYR A 105 -18.14 -14.89 -6.31
CA TYR A 105 -19.15 -15.94 -6.50
C TYR A 105 -20.53 -15.35 -6.79
N ALA A 106 -21.00 -14.39 -5.99
CA ALA A 106 -22.31 -13.76 -6.15
C ALA A 106 -22.46 -13.02 -7.49
N GLU A 107 -21.38 -12.44 -8.01
CA GLU A 107 -21.34 -11.73 -9.30
C GLU A 107 -20.92 -12.65 -10.47
N SER A 108 -20.91 -13.97 -10.28
CA SER A 108 -20.56 -14.98 -11.31
C SER A 108 -19.18 -14.77 -11.96
N ARG A 109 -18.17 -14.34 -11.17
CA ARG A 109 -16.78 -14.11 -11.59
C ARG A 109 -15.89 -15.35 -11.49
N GLY A 110 -16.46 -16.50 -11.12
CA GLY A 110 -15.73 -17.74 -10.85
C GLY A 110 -14.79 -17.64 -9.65
N ALA A 111 -13.76 -18.50 -9.60
CA ALA A 111 -12.83 -18.58 -8.47
C ALA A 111 -11.72 -17.51 -8.51
N ALA A 112 -11.57 -16.77 -9.60
CA ALA A 112 -10.42 -15.88 -9.81
C ALA A 112 -10.25 -14.79 -8.73
N PRO A 113 -11.31 -14.09 -8.26
CA PRO A 113 -11.17 -13.11 -7.18
C PRO A 113 -10.74 -13.74 -5.85
N ALA A 114 -11.25 -14.95 -5.55
CA ALA A 114 -10.90 -15.70 -4.33
C ALA A 114 -9.44 -16.16 -4.36
N VAL A 115 -8.96 -16.63 -5.52
CA VAL A 115 -7.56 -17.04 -5.70
C VAL A 115 -6.63 -15.83 -5.57
N ALA A 116 -6.96 -14.70 -6.20
CA ALA A 116 -6.12 -13.50 -6.11
C ALA A 116 -6.06 -12.92 -4.69
N SER A 117 -7.18 -12.87 -3.97
CA SER A 117 -7.17 -12.45 -2.57
C SER A 117 -6.43 -13.46 -1.68
N ALA A 118 -6.55 -14.77 -1.92
CA ALA A 118 -5.76 -15.76 -1.19
C ALA A 118 -4.25 -15.62 -1.45
N LEU A 119 -3.83 -15.33 -2.69
CA LEU A 119 -2.44 -15.03 -3.03
C LEU A 119 -1.95 -13.75 -2.34
N LEU A 120 -2.78 -12.71 -2.26
CA LEU A 120 -2.48 -11.50 -1.49
C LEU A 120 -2.27 -11.83 -0.01
N ALA A 121 -3.18 -12.59 0.62
CA ALA A 121 -3.04 -13.02 2.00
C ALA A 121 -1.74 -13.80 2.22
N GLY A 122 -1.44 -14.76 1.33
CA GLY A 122 -0.20 -15.53 1.38
C GLY A 122 1.05 -14.68 1.23
N ALA A 123 1.05 -13.70 0.32
CA ALA A 123 2.17 -12.76 0.15
C ALA A 123 2.39 -11.89 1.39
N ILE A 124 1.32 -11.44 2.05
CA ILE A 124 1.40 -10.70 3.32
C ILE A 124 2.07 -11.57 4.40
N VAL A 125 1.60 -12.81 4.58
CA VAL A 125 2.17 -13.74 5.57
C VAL A 125 3.64 -14.05 5.25
N LEU A 126 3.97 -14.29 3.98
CA LEU A 126 5.34 -14.55 3.54
C LEU A 126 6.25 -13.36 3.83
N TYR A 127 5.76 -12.14 3.59
CA TYR A 127 6.48 -10.92 3.94
C TYR A 127 6.72 -10.84 5.44
N ASP A 128 5.66 -10.92 6.25
CA ASP A 128 5.80 -10.74 7.70
C ASP A 128 6.74 -11.80 8.31
N ALA A 129 6.66 -13.05 7.85
CA ALA A 129 7.51 -14.13 8.32
C ALA A 129 9.00 -14.01 7.89
N TRP A 130 9.29 -13.43 6.71
CA TRP A 130 10.63 -13.50 6.10
C TRP A 130 11.20 -12.17 5.59
N HIS A 131 10.65 -11.03 6.00
CA HIS A 131 11.16 -9.73 5.54
C HIS A 131 12.49 -9.32 6.18
N LYS A 132 12.76 -9.71 7.43
CA LYS A 132 13.99 -9.34 8.14
C LYS A 132 15.17 -10.16 7.64
N GLY A 133 16.27 -9.46 7.32
CA GLY A 133 17.46 -10.06 6.72
C GLY A 133 17.33 -10.42 5.24
N ASN A 134 16.13 -10.35 4.65
CA ASN A 134 15.91 -10.66 3.24
C ASN A 134 16.13 -9.44 2.33
N PRO A 135 17.11 -9.47 1.41
CA PRO A 135 17.35 -8.38 0.45
C PRO A 135 16.17 -8.14 -0.49
N LEU A 136 15.35 -9.16 -0.77
CA LEU A 136 14.20 -9.10 -1.67
C LEU A 136 12.92 -8.60 -0.99
N SER A 137 12.94 -8.34 0.33
CA SER A 137 11.73 -7.90 1.02
C SER A 137 11.08 -6.60 0.47
N PRO A 138 11.81 -5.61 -0.10
CA PRO A 138 11.20 -4.48 -0.81
C PRO A 138 10.32 -4.91 -1.99
N ALA A 139 10.78 -5.90 -2.76
CA ALA A 139 10.01 -6.43 -3.88
C ALA A 139 8.78 -7.21 -3.39
N LEU A 140 8.92 -7.97 -2.31
CA LEU A 140 7.81 -8.71 -1.72
C LEU A 140 6.73 -7.78 -1.13
N MET A 141 7.14 -6.69 -0.45
CA MET A 141 6.22 -5.65 0.02
C MET A 141 5.48 -4.96 -1.14
N GLY A 142 6.21 -4.64 -2.21
CA GLY A 142 5.62 -4.10 -3.43
C GLY A 142 4.67 -5.08 -4.11
N LEU A 143 5.00 -6.38 -4.12
CA LEU A 143 4.14 -7.44 -4.67
C LEU A 143 2.81 -7.51 -3.92
N CYS A 144 2.79 -7.36 -2.60
CA CYS A 144 1.53 -7.24 -1.85
C CYS A 144 0.64 -6.12 -2.40
N ARG A 145 1.22 -4.95 -2.72
CA ARG A 145 0.47 -3.83 -3.32
C ARG A 145 0.02 -4.10 -4.76
N VAL A 146 0.82 -4.79 -5.56
CA VAL A 146 0.41 -5.25 -6.90
C VAL A 146 -0.73 -6.25 -6.83
N LEU A 147 -0.70 -7.17 -5.87
CA LEU A 147 -1.78 -8.14 -5.66
C LEU A 147 -3.08 -7.46 -5.20
N VAL A 148 -3.04 -6.28 -4.58
CA VAL A 148 -4.23 -5.44 -4.39
C VAL A 148 -4.83 -5.01 -5.73
N TYR A 149 -4.02 -4.54 -6.69
CA TYR A 149 -4.50 -4.20 -8.03
C TYR A 149 -5.17 -5.39 -8.71
N VAL A 150 -4.51 -6.55 -8.69
CA VAL A 150 -5.02 -7.80 -9.29
C VAL A 150 -6.32 -8.23 -8.62
N THR A 151 -6.38 -8.21 -7.28
CA THR A 151 -7.59 -8.57 -6.52
C THR A 151 -8.75 -7.64 -6.87
N ALA A 152 -8.51 -6.33 -6.93
CA ALA A 152 -9.53 -5.35 -7.27
C ALA A 152 -10.00 -5.47 -8.73
N ALA A 153 -9.07 -5.68 -9.67
CA ALA A 153 -9.35 -5.91 -11.08
C ALA A 153 -10.27 -7.12 -11.28
N LEU A 154 -9.94 -8.26 -10.67
CA LEU A 154 -10.72 -9.50 -10.81
C LEU A 154 -12.05 -9.43 -10.06
N ALA A 155 -12.09 -8.80 -8.88
CA ALA A 155 -13.34 -8.60 -8.14
C ALA A 155 -14.33 -7.71 -8.91
N ALA A 156 -13.83 -6.67 -9.58
CA ALA A 156 -14.62 -5.88 -10.53
C ALA A 156 -14.91 -6.61 -11.86
N GLY A 157 -14.29 -7.79 -12.03
CA GLY A 157 -14.16 -8.63 -13.22
C GLY A 157 -13.85 -7.89 -14.50
N GLY A 158 -12.82 -7.05 -14.42
CA GLY A 158 -12.07 -6.62 -15.57
C GLY A 158 -11.00 -7.64 -15.95
N GLN A 159 -10.09 -7.23 -16.81
CA GLN A 159 -9.05 -8.09 -17.38
C GLN A 159 -7.68 -7.79 -16.79
N LEU A 160 -6.82 -8.81 -16.73
CA LEU A 160 -5.39 -8.65 -16.40
C LEU A 160 -4.59 -8.23 -17.63
N GLY A 161 -4.95 -7.08 -18.20
CA GLY A 161 -4.38 -6.56 -19.44
C GLY A 161 -3.06 -5.80 -19.26
N ILE A 162 -2.52 -5.31 -20.37
CA ILE A 162 -1.22 -4.62 -20.40
C ILE A 162 -1.20 -3.34 -19.54
N ALA A 163 -2.35 -2.65 -19.42
CA ALA A 163 -2.48 -1.45 -18.58
C ALA A 163 -2.32 -1.78 -17.09
N LEU A 164 -2.97 -2.85 -16.62
CA LEU A 164 -2.85 -3.34 -15.25
C LEU A 164 -1.43 -3.84 -14.97
N PHE A 165 -0.82 -4.59 -15.90
CA PHE A 165 0.55 -5.05 -15.76
C PHE A 165 1.54 -3.86 -15.69
N GLY A 166 1.46 -2.92 -16.63
CA GLY A 166 2.32 -1.74 -16.63
C GLY A 166 2.15 -0.85 -15.41
N GLY A 167 0.90 -0.62 -14.98
CA GLY A 167 0.60 0.11 -13.74
C GLY A 167 1.10 -0.63 -12.49
N GLY A 168 0.93 -1.95 -12.44
CA GLY A 168 1.46 -2.80 -11.38
C GLY A 168 2.99 -2.78 -11.30
N MET A 169 3.68 -2.80 -12.44
CA MET A 169 5.14 -2.67 -12.49
C MET A 169 5.61 -1.28 -12.03
N ALA A 170 4.93 -0.21 -12.45
CA ALA A 170 5.22 1.14 -11.96
C ALA A 170 5.07 1.23 -10.44
N LEU A 171 3.97 0.71 -9.89
CA LEU A 171 3.75 0.61 -8.44
C LEU A 171 4.84 -0.20 -7.75
N LEU A 172 5.16 -1.40 -8.27
CA LEU A 172 6.18 -2.28 -7.71
C LEU A 172 7.53 -1.58 -7.59
N PHE A 173 8.00 -0.93 -8.66
CA PHE A 173 9.29 -0.24 -8.64
C PHE A 173 9.27 0.99 -7.73
N TYR A 174 8.18 1.75 -7.69
CA TYR A 174 8.03 2.83 -6.71
C TYR A 174 8.17 2.30 -5.27
N LEU A 175 7.53 1.17 -4.96
CA LEU A 175 7.58 0.55 -3.63
C LEU A 175 8.95 -0.06 -3.32
N ILE A 176 9.64 -0.66 -4.28
CA ILE A 176 11.01 -1.15 -4.09
C ILE A 176 11.91 -0.01 -3.65
N GLY A 177 11.87 1.13 -4.36
CA GLY A 177 12.64 2.32 -3.99
C GLY A 177 12.25 2.83 -2.60
N LEU A 178 10.95 2.94 -2.32
CA LEU A 178 10.43 3.44 -1.04
C LEU A 178 10.89 2.55 0.12
N THR A 179 10.68 1.24 0.03
CA THR A 179 11.02 0.29 1.10
C THR A 179 12.52 0.17 1.29
N ALA A 180 13.32 0.29 0.23
CA ALA A 180 14.78 0.36 0.32
C ALA A 180 15.28 1.60 1.09
N ILE A 181 14.61 2.75 0.93
CA ILE A 181 14.87 3.96 1.71
C ILE A 181 14.37 3.79 3.15
N ALA A 182 13.19 3.19 3.34
CA ALA A 182 12.60 2.96 4.65
C ALA A 182 13.47 2.07 5.56
N LYS A 183 14.13 1.05 5.00
CA LYS A 183 15.10 0.22 5.74
C LYS A 183 16.29 1.00 6.31
N GLN A 184 16.51 2.22 5.87
CA GLN A 184 17.61 3.08 6.29
C GLN A 184 17.15 4.17 7.28
N GLU A 185 15.92 4.10 7.80
CA GLU A 185 15.32 5.12 8.66
C GLU A 185 16.09 5.41 9.96
N ASN A 186 16.90 4.45 10.44
CA ASN A 186 17.72 4.59 11.63
C ASN A 186 19.08 5.27 11.36
N LEU A 187 19.44 5.50 10.09
CA LEU A 187 20.71 6.13 9.70
C LEU A 187 20.61 7.66 9.68
N LEU A 188 21.77 8.32 9.80
CA LEU A 188 21.85 9.78 9.66
C LEU A 188 21.73 10.23 8.20
N ALA A 189 22.18 9.40 7.26
CA ALA A 189 22.14 9.66 5.82
C ALA A 189 21.94 8.35 5.05
N VAL A 190 21.34 8.44 3.86
CA VAL A 190 21.10 7.28 3.00
C VAL A 190 22.42 6.76 2.43
N ARG A 191 22.66 5.46 2.54
CA ARG A 191 23.78 4.73 1.94
C ARG A 191 23.47 4.44 0.47
N GLY A 192 23.61 5.46 -0.36
CA GLY A 192 23.48 5.38 -1.82
C GLY A 192 22.09 5.73 -2.36
N LEU A 193 22.06 6.19 -3.61
CA LEU A 193 20.84 6.72 -4.26
C LEU A 193 20.21 5.75 -5.26
N TRP A 194 20.65 4.48 -5.31
CA TRP A 194 20.14 3.48 -6.25
C TRP A 194 18.62 3.30 -6.15
N ALA A 195 18.06 3.45 -4.93
CA ALA A 195 16.62 3.39 -4.69
C ALA A 195 15.83 4.46 -5.48
N LEU A 196 16.45 5.60 -5.80
CA LEU A 196 15.85 6.63 -6.63
C LEU A 196 15.70 6.20 -8.10
N GLY A 197 16.56 5.30 -8.59
CA GLY A 197 16.44 4.74 -9.93
C GLY A 197 15.13 3.98 -10.10
N PHE A 198 14.72 3.22 -9.09
CA PHE A 198 13.43 2.55 -9.08
C PHE A 198 12.24 3.53 -8.99
N MET A 199 12.39 4.63 -8.24
CA MET A 199 11.37 5.69 -8.18
C MET A 199 11.22 6.48 -9.50
N ALA A 200 12.18 6.38 -10.42
CA ALA A 200 12.07 7.02 -11.74
C ALA A 200 11.16 6.23 -12.70
N VAL A 201 10.99 4.92 -12.49
CA VAL A 201 10.24 4.04 -13.40
C VAL A 201 8.79 4.48 -13.64
N PRO A 202 7.99 4.87 -12.62
CA PRO A 202 6.65 5.39 -12.86
C PRO A 202 6.61 6.58 -13.81
N PHE A 203 7.56 7.51 -13.67
CA PHE A 203 7.64 8.69 -14.54
C PHE A 203 7.96 8.28 -15.97
N LEU A 204 8.97 7.43 -16.19
CA LEU A 204 9.33 6.91 -17.51
C LEU A 204 8.15 6.17 -18.16
N TYR A 205 7.45 5.34 -17.40
CA TYR A 205 6.26 4.62 -17.87
C TYR A 205 5.16 5.57 -18.35
N THR A 206 4.98 6.71 -17.68
CA THR A 206 3.95 7.70 -18.01
C THR A 206 4.37 8.74 -19.05
N MET A 207 5.67 9.00 -19.25
CA MET A 207 6.18 9.95 -20.24
C MET A 207 5.88 9.53 -21.69
N GLY A 208 5.84 8.23 -21.97
CA GLY A 208 5.64 7.68 -23.32
C GLY A 208 4.19 7.72 -23.82
N THR A 209 3.24 8.24 -23.03
CA THR A 209 1.81 8.27 -23.40
C THR A 209 1.15 9.55 -22.90
N PRO A 210 0.25 10.16 -23.68
CA PRO A 210 -0.40 11.41 -23.28
C PRO A 210 -1.22 11.22 -21.98
N LEU A 211 -1.03 12.12 -21.02
CA LEU A 211 -1.89 12.24 -19.86
C LEU A 211 -3.26 12.77 -20.32
N THR A 212 -4.31 12.00 -20.09
CA THR A 212 -5.67 12.37 -20.46
C THR A 212 -6.28 13.31 -19.40
N GLY A 213 -6.60 14.53 -19.82
CA GLY A 213 -7.32 15.52 -19.02
C GLY A 213 -6.46 16.26 -17.97
N MET A 214 -7.00 17.38 -17.48
CA MET A 214 -6.33 18.27 -16.53
C MET A 214 -5.90 17.56 -15.23
N MET A 215 -6.71 16.62 -14.73
CA MET A 215 -6.40 15.89 -13.50
C MET A 215 -5.17 14.98 -13.65
N GLY A 216 -4.93 14.39 -14.83
CA GLY A 216 -3.72 13.60 -15.07
C GLY A 216 -2.45 14.46 -14.98
N ILE A 217 -2.48 15.65 -15.57
CA ILE A 217 -1.36 16.61 -15.53
C ILE A 217 -1.09 17.07 -14.09
N VAL A 218 -2.16 17.44 -13.35
CA VAL A 218 -2.05 17.88 -11.96
C VAL A 218 -1.52 16.75 -11.06
N ALA A 219 -2.04 15.52 -11.21
CA ALA A 219 -1.57 14.35 -10.46
C ALA A 219 -0.09 14.05 -10.75
N TYR A 220 0.33 14.14 -12.02
CA TYR A 220 1.71 13.91 -12.42
C TYR A 220 2.66 14.97 -11.83
N GLY A 221 2.28 16.25 -11.92
CA GLY A 221 3.02 17.35 -11.30
C GLY A 221 3.11 17.20 -9.78
N ALA A 222 2.02 16.78 -9.13
CA ALA A 222 2.00 16.52 -7.68
C ALA A 222 2.90 15.34 -7.30
N LEU A 223 2.88 14.23 -8.05
CA LEU A 223 3.75 13.09 -7.83
C LEU A 223 5.23 13.48 -8.00
N ALA A 224 5.55 14.23 -9.07
CA ALA A 224 6.90 14.74 -9.31
C ALA A 224 7.36 15.64 -8.17
N GLY A 225 6.52 16.60 -7.75
CA GLY A 225 6.78 17.47 -6.61
C GLY A 225 7.00 16.70 -5.30
N CYS A 226 6.19 15.67 -5.05
CA CYS A 226 6.33 14.76 -3.91
C CYS A 226 7.67 14.04 -3.90
N VAL A 227 8.07 13.43 -5.02
CA VAL A 227 9.36 12.72 -5.13
C VAL A 227 10.53 13.69 -5.02
N ILE A 228 10.47 14.85 -5.67
CA ILE A 228 11.51 15.90 -5.55
C ILE A 228 11.63 16.36 -4.10
N HIS A 229 10.52 16.58 -3.39
CA HIS A 229 10.53 16.95 -1.98
C HIS A 229 11.18 15.86 -1.12
N ALA A 230 10.80 14.60 -1.32
CA ALA A 230 11.40 13.47 -0.62
C ALA A 230 12.92 13.37 -0.89
N VAL A 231 13.36 13.50 -2.14
CA VAL A 231 14.79 13.52 -2.50
C VAL A 231 15.53 14.67 -1.81
N ARG A 232 14.93 15.87 -1.74
CA ARG A 232 15.53 17.00 -1.00
C ARG A 232 15.68 16.71 0.48
N LEU A 233 14.74 15.99 1.10
CA LEU A 233 14.87 15.55 2.49
C LEU A 233 16.01 14.54 2.65
N LEU A 234 16.19 13.62 1.70
CA LEU A 234 17.27 12.63 1.73
C LEU A 234 18.67 13.24 1.52
N ARG A 235 18.76 14.50 1.03
CA ARG A 235 20.02 15.24 0.94
C ARG A 235 20.41 15.79 2.31
N GLY A 236 21.44 15.23 2.91
CA GLY A 236 22.05 15.71 4.16
C GLY A 236 21.96 14.72 5.32
N ALA A 237 22.74 14.96 6.37
CA ALA A 237 22.86 14.06 7.51
C ALA A 237 22.00 14.52 8.69
N ARG A 238 20.77 14.01 8.82
CA ARG A 238 19.93 14.15 10.02
C ARG A 238 18.98 12.96 10.22
N LYS A 239 18.87 12.52 11.47
CA LYS A 239 18.04 11.37 11.91
C LYS A 239 16.54 11.52 11.59
N ASP A 240 16.01 12.74 11.51
CA ASP A 240 14.58 12.99 11.27
C ASP A 240 14.19 13.02 9.79
N ARG A 241 15.16 13.12 8.87
CA ARG A 241 14.88 13.39 7.45
C ARG A 241 14.44 12.14 6.68
N ILE A 242 15.08 11.00 6.89
CA ILE A 242 14.70 9.74 6.22
C ILE A 242 13.27 9.33 6.61
N PRO A 243 12.87 9.29 7.90
CA PRO A 243 11.50 8.99 8.27
C PRO A 243 10.48 9.94 7.62
N ARG A 244 10.76 11.26 7.58
CA ARG A 244 9.88 12.24 6.92
C ARG A 244 9.74 11.96 5.42
N ALA A 245 10.84 11.64 4.74
CA ALA A 245 10.80 11.28 3.33
C ALA A 245 9.95 10.02 3.10
N VAL A 246 10.11 8.99 3.94
CA VAL A 246 9.32 7.74 3.86
C VAL A 246 7.83 8.02 4.05
N VAL A 247 7.45 8.79 5.07
CA VAL A 247 6.06 9.22 5.32
C VAL A 247 5.47 9.93 4.09
N THR A 248 6.21 10.89 3.51
CA THR A 248 5.81 11.58 2.28
C THR A 248 5.66 10.63 1.09
N LEU A 249 6.61 9.71 0.90
CA LEU A 249 6.59 8.75 -0.20
C LEU A 249 5.45 7.72 -0.06
N ILE A 250 5.10 7.30 1.16
CA ILE A 250 3.94 6.44 1.41
C ILE A 250 2.67 7.14 0.97
N ALA A 251 2.48 8.41 1.37
CA ALA A 251 1.35 9.20 0.89
C ALA A 251 1.39 9.35 -0.65
N GLY A 252 2.57 9.49 -1.24
CA GLY A 252 2.80 9.59 -2.68
C GLY A 252 2.28 8.39 -3.51
N ILE A 253 2.03 7.22 -2.90
CA ILE A 253 1.38 6.07 -3.56
C ILE A 253 0.05 6.50 -4.18
N SER A 254 -0.74 7.31 -3.46
CA SER A 254 -2.05 7.73 -3.93
C SER A 254 -1.98 8.70 -5.12
N LEU A 255 -0.89 9.46 -5.24
CA LEU A 255 -0.62 10.33 -6.41
C LEU A 255 -0.24 9.49 -7.62
N LEU A 256 0.56 8.43 -7.43
CA LEU A 256 0.84 7.47 -8.49
C LEU A 256 -0.45 6.78 -8.97
N ASP A 257 -1.27 6.30 -8.04
CA ASP A 257 -2.59 5.73 -8.38
C ASP A 257 -3.44 6.72 -9.19
N ALA A 258 -3.46 8.00 -8.80
CA ALA A 258 -4.20 9.04 -9.50
C ALA A 258 -3.70 9.26 -10.94
N VAL A 259 -2.38 9.28 -11.15
CA VAL A 259 -1.78 9.37 -12.50
C VAL A 259 -2.21 8.18 -13.36
N LEU A 260 -2.11 6.97 -12.81
CA LEU A 260 -2.46 5.74 -13.51
C LEU A 260 -3.96 5.66 -13.83
N ILE A 261 -4.83 6.06 -12.89
CA ILE A 261 -6.29 6.14 -13.11
C ILE A 261 -6.59 7.15 -14.21
N ALA A 262 -6.05 8.37 -14.11
CA ALA A 262 -6.34 9.43 -15.08
C ALA A 262 -5.96 9.01 -16.51
N ARG A 263 -4.83 8.29 -16.66
CA ARG A 263 -4.33 7.76 -17.93
C ARG A 263 -5.25 6.74 -18.61
N THR A 264 -6.17 6.10 -17.88
CA THR A 264 -7.09 5.13 -18.49
C THR A 264 -8.04 5.79 -19.49
N GLY A 265 -8.32 7.09 -19.34
CA GLY A 265 -9.28 7.82 -20.18
C GLY A 265 -10.72 7.33 -20.05
N ALA A 266 -11.00 6.39 -19.12
CA ALA A 266 -12.33 5.82 -18.95
C ALA A 266 -13.33 6.86 -18.42
N PRO A 267 -14.63 6.71 -18.71
CA PRO A 267 -15.67 7.55 -18.11
C PRO A 267 -15.54 7.57 -16.57
N GLY A 268 -15.48 8.76 -15.98
CA GLY A 268 -15.31 8.94 -14.54
C GLY A 268 -13.85 8.85 -14.03
N ALA A 269 -12.86 8.53 -14.88
CA ALA A 269 -11.45 8.44 -14.49
C ALA A 269 -10.91 9.74 -13.89
N GLY A 270 -11.33 10.91 -14.42
CA GLY A 270 -10.93 12.21 -13.86
C GLY A 270 -11.39 12.42 -12.42
N GLY A 271 -12.65 12.06 -12.11
CA GLY A 271 -13.19 12.14 -10.75
C GLY A 271 -12.55 11.14 -9.80
N ALA A 272 -12.30 9.92 -10.26
CA ALA A 272 -11.60 8.90 -9.49
C ALA A 272 -10.12 9.23 -9.24
N ALA A 273 -9.44 9.85 -10.22
CA ALA A 273 -8.10 10.38 -10.04
C ALA A 273 -8.07 11.51 -9.00
N ALA A 274 -9.04 12.43 -9.03
CA ALA A 274 -9.17 13.47 -8.00
C ALA A 274 -9.42 12.87 -6.61
N LEU A 275 -10.27 11.85 -6.49
CA LEU A 275 -10.49 11.12 -5.24
C LEU A 275 -9.20 10.43 -4.76
N ALA A 276 -8.42 9.83 -5.67
CA ALA A 276 -7.15 9.22 -5.33
C ALA A 276 -6.11 10.26 -4.87
N MET A 277 -6.10 11.45 -5.47
CA MET A 277 -5.25 12.55 -5.02
C MET A 277 -5.58 13.00 -3.59
N LEU A 278 -6.85 12.99 -3.17
CA LEU A 278 -7.24 13.29 -1.78
C LEU A 278 -6.64 12.29 -0.78
N GLY A 279 -6.29 11.09 -1.22
CA GLY A 279 -5.55 10.10 -0.42
C GLY A 279 -4.21 10.62 0.09
N PHE A 280 -3.57 11.55 -0.61
CA PHE A 280 -2.26 12.10 -0.23
C PHE A 280 -2.33 12.96 1.04
N PRO A 281 -3.09 14.09 1.05
CA PRO A 281 -3.22 14.90 2.26
C PRO A 281 -3.90 14.13 3.39
N LEU A 282 -4.84 13.22 3.08
CA LEU A 282 -5.49 12.39 4.10
C LEU A 282 -4.51 11.45 4.79
N THR A 283 -3.64 10.76 4.03
CA THR A 283 -2.59 9.90 4.59
C THR A 283 -1.67 10.70 5.50
N LEU A 284 -1.19 11.87 5.04
CA LEU A 284 -0.33 12.73 5.84
C LEU A 284 -1.01 13.25 7.11
N ALA A 285 -2.29 13.62 7.03
CA ALA A 285 -3.07 14.08 8.18
C ALA A 285 -3.25 12.97 9.21
N LEU A 286 -3.62 11.76 8.77
CA LEU A 286 -3.79 10.61 9.65
C LEU A 286 -2.46 10.15 10.26
N GLN A 287 -1.35 10.26 9.52
CA GLN A 287 -0.01 9.92 10.01
C GLN A 287 0.45 10.82 11.17
N ARG A 288 -0.14 12.02 11.34
CA ARG A 288 0.08 12.88 12.53
C ARG A 288 -0.60 12.33 13.78
N VAL A 289 -1.67 11.56 13.63
CA VAL A 289 -2.45 10.98 14.74
C VAL A 289 -1.98 9.58 15.09
N VAL A 290 -1.76 8.74 14.07
CA VAL A 290 -1.26 7.36 14.19
C VAL A 290 -0.06 7.20 13.28
N LYS A 291 1.12 6.93 13.84
CA LYS A 291 2.35 6.73 13.05
C LYS A 291 2.12 5.64 12.00
N GLY A 292 2.43 5.96 10.74
CA GLY A 292 2.27 5.04 9.60
C GLY A 292 3.48 4.15 9.34
N THR A 293 4.57 4.35 10.08
CA THR A 293 5.83 3.58 10.04
C THR A 293 6.29 3.32 11.46
#